data_AF-A0ABD5ZVY9-F1
#
_entry.id   AF-A0ABD5ZVY9-F1
#
_cell.length_a   1.000
_cell.length_b   1.000
_cell.length_c   1.000
_cell.angle_alpha   90.00
_cell.angle_beta   90.00
_cell.angle_gamma   90.00
#
_symmetry.space_group_name_H-M   'P 1'
#
loop_
_entity.id
_entity.type
_entity.pdbx_description
1 polymer ?
#
loop_
_entity_poly.entity_id
_entity_poly.type
_entity_poly.pdbx_seq_one_letter_code
_entity_poly.pdbx_strand_id
1 'polypeptide(L)'
;MSDDGWTWELSSTAEDDLDGLSPTEQDRILDKLDEIVSSPWRDPPDYGEPLQNSPYKKIRVGEFRLSVTFRQDDGRLVVVADQHGDVRGEVGRGLV
;
A
#
# COMPACT_ATOMS: atom_id res chain seq x y z
N MET A 1 -26.47 -7.37 -2.51
CA MET A 1 -25.71 -6.26 -1.91
C MET A 1 -24.55 -6.06 -2.86
N SER A 2 -24.50 -4.92 -3.55
CA SER A 2 -23.65 -4.76 -4.73
C SER A 2 -22.18 -4.87 -4.35
N ASP A 3 -21.56 -5.87 -4.96
CA ASP A 3 -20.14 -6.22 -4.96
C ASP A 3 -19.33 -5.23 -5.83
N ASP A 4 -19.70 -3.94 -5.81
CA ASP A 4 -19.02 -2.83 -6.50
C ASP A 4 -18.07 -2.11 -5.53
N GLY A 5 -17.59 -2.85 -4.53
CA GLY A 5 -16.62 -2.39 -3.55
C GLY A 5 -15.24 -2.38 -4.17
N TRP A 6 -14.44 -1.37 -3.83
CA TRP A 6 -13.04 -1.37 -4.25
C TRP A 6 -12.32 -2.59 -3.66
N THR A 7 -11.31 -3.09 -4.38
CA THR A 7 -10.42 -4.14 -3.87
C THR A 7 -8.99 -3.63 -3.85
N TRP A 8 -8.22 -3.99 -2.81
CA TRP A 8 -6.80 -3.70 -2.75
C TRP A 8 -5.97 -4.94 -3.11
N GLU A 9 -4.83 -4.71 -3.76
CA GLU A 9 -3.86 -5.74 -4.13
C GLU A 9 -2.44 -5.22 -3.87
N LEU A 10 -1.57 -6.09 -3.39
CA LEU A 10 -0.16 -5.79 -3.21
C LEU A 10 0.59 -6.12 -4.50
N SER A 11 1.43 -5.20 -4.99
CA SER A 11 2.38 -5.55 -6.05
C SER A 11 3.49 -6.43 -5.48
N SER A 12 4.19 -7.18 -6.34
CA SER A 12 5.31 -8.04 -5.93
C SER A 12 6.40 -7.29 -5.15
N THR A 13 6.57 -5.99 -5.42
CA THR A 13 7.47 -5.13 -4.63
C THR A 13 6.89 -4.84 -3.24
N ALA A 14 5.60 -4.56 -3.14
CA ALA A 14 4.94 -4.35 -1.85
C ALA A 14 4.91 -5.61 -0.99
N GLU A 15 4.74 -6.78 -1.61
CA GLU A 15 4.82 -8.07 -0.93
C GLU A 15 6.22 -8.31 -0.33
N ASP A 16 7.31 -8.07 -1.08
CA ASP A 16 8.70 -8.18 -0.58
C ASP A 16 8.98 -7.19 0.56
N ASP A 17 8.48 -5.96 0.43
CA ASP A 17 8.61 -4.92 1.45
C ASP A 17 7.85 -5.28 2.72
N LEU A 18 6.61 -5.78 2.59
CA LEU A 18 5.77 -6.24 3.69
C LEU A 18 6.32 -7.49 4.38
N ASP A 19 6.85 -8.45 3.63
CA ASP A 19 7.51 -9.65 4.17
C ASP A 19 8.72 -9.29 5.05
N GLY A 20 9.40 -8.18 4.72
CA GLY A 20 10.47 -7.60 5.54
C GLY A 20 10.01 -6.94 6.84
N LEU A 21 8.71 -6.67 7.01
CA LEU A 21 8.14 -6.05 8.22
C LEU A 21 7.67 -7.12 9.22
N SER A 22 7.54 -6.74 10.50
CA SER A 22 6.98 -7.61 11.52
C SER A 22 5.50 -7.92 11.23
N PRO A 23 4.98 -9.07 11.66
CA PRO A 23 3.57 -9.43 11.44
C PRO A 23 2.60 -8.36 11.96
N THR A 24 2.91 -7.70 13.09
CA THR A 24 2.09 -6.59 13.61
C THR A 24 2.06 -5.37 12.69
N GLU A 25 3.17 -5.07 12.01
CA GLU A 25 3.28 -3.95 11.06
C GLU A 25 2.52 -4.29 9.77
N GLN A 26 2.67 -5.52 9.29
CA GLN A 26 1.91 -6.05 8.16
C GLN A 26 0.40 -5.97 8.42
N ASP A 27 -0.08 -6.53 9.53
CA ASP A 27 -1.49 -6.47 9.93
C ASP A 27 -1.99 -5.03 9.91
N ARG A 28 -1.25 -4.10 10.52
CA ARG A 28 -1.63 -2.67 10.57
C ARG A 28 -1.78 -2.04 9.18
N ILE A 29 -0.94 -2.44 8.23
CA ILE A 29 -1.02 -1.99 6.83
C ILE A 29 -2.26 -2.58 6.16
N LEU A 30 -2.47 -3.89 6.27
CA LEU A 30 -3.60 -4.59 5.67
C LEU A 30 -4.94 -4.08 6.23
N ASP A 31 -5.05 -3.95 7.55
CA ASP A 31 -6.23 -3.41 8.24
C ASP A 31 -6.56 -1.99 7.73
N LYS A 32 -5.53 -1.17 7.52
CA LYS A 32 -5.72 0.18 7.00
C LYS A 32 -6.21 0.19 5.55
N LEU A 33 -5.71 -0.71 4.71
CA LEU A 33 -6.15 -0.84 3.32
C LEU A 33 -7.58 -1.35 3.24
N ASP A 34 -7.93 -2.33 4.08
CA ASP A 34 -9.29 -2.87 4.19
C ASP A 34 -10.27 -1.78 4.62
N GLU A 35 -9.94 -1.01 5.67
CA GLU A 35 -10.74 0.13 6.12
C GLU A 35 -11.01 1.13 4.99
N ILE A 36 -10.02 1.36 4.11
CA ILE A 36 -10.13 2.31 3.01
C ILE A 36 -11.11 1.80 1.94
N VAL A 37 -11.00 0.54 1.53
CA VAL A 37 -11.84 -0.02 0.46
C VAL A 37 -13.24 -0.44 0.94
N SER A 38 -13.36 -0.75 2.22
CA SER A 38 -14.62 -1.13 2.89
C SER A 38 -15.43 0.10 3.34
N SER A 39 -14.88 1.31 3.20
CA SER A 39 -15.55 2.54 3.66
C SER A 39 -16.71 2.94 2.76
N PRO A 40 -17.95 3.05 3.29
CA PRO A 40 -19.12 3.46 2.51
C PRO A 40 -19.28 4.99 2.42
N TRP A 41 -18.48 5.75 3.18
CA TRP A 41 -18.62 7.19 3.33
C TRP A 41 -17.66 7.98 2.43
N ARG A 42 -16.63 7.32 1.91
CA ARG A 42 -15.54 7.97 1.18
C ARG A 42 -14.89 6.98 0.22
N ASP A 43 -14.65 7.42 -1.01
CA ASP A 43 -13.93 6.62 -1.99
C ASP A 43 -12.47 6.42 -1.58
N PRO A 44 -11.87 5.25 -1.89
CA PRO A 44 -10.46 4.97 -1.62
C PRO A 44 -9.45 6.04 -2.07
N PRO A 45 -9.57 6.64 -3.27
CA PRO A 45 -8.70 7.75 -3.66
C PRO A 45 -8.75 8.94 -2.69
N ASP A 46 -9.83 9.20 -1.97
CA ASP A 46 -9.94 10.32 -1.03
C ASP A 46 -9.25 10.07 0.33
N TYR A 47 -8.73 8.86 0.57
CA TYR A 47 -7.93 8.54 1.76
C TYR A 47 -6.44 8.85 1.60
N GLY A 48 -5.93 8.78 0.36
CA GLY A 48 -4.52 9.07 0.07
C GLY A 48 -4.28 10.55 -0.20
N GLU A 49 -3.16 11.08 0.30
CA GLU A 49 -2.70 12.41 -0.08
C GLU A 49 -2.22 12.36 -1.54
N PRO A 50 -2.79 13.17 -2.46
CA PRO A 50 -2.35 13.19 -3.85
C PRO A 50 -0.92 13.73 -3.93
N LEU A 51 -0.02 13.00 -4.60
CA LEU A 51 1.26 13.60 -4.97
C LEU A 51 1.00 14.64 -6.07
N GLN A 52 1.52 15.84 -5.89
CA GLN A 52 1.39 16.92 -6.89
C GLN A 52 1.84 16.39 -8.26
N ASN A 53 0.95 16.48 -9.25
CA ASN A 53 1.21 16.06 -10.64
C ASN A 53 1.46 14.55 -10.83
N SER A 54 0.91 13.67 -9.99
CA SER A 54 1.05 12.22 -10.17
C SER A 54 -0.27 11.47 -9.97
N PRO A 55 -0.49 10.36 -10.70
CA PRO A 55 -1.62 9.45 -10.46
C PRO A 55 -1.44 8.63 -9.17
N TYR A 56 -0.25 8.68 -8.56
CA TYR A 56 0.06 8.04 -7.30
C TYR A 56 -0.43 8.88 -6.13
N LYS A 57 -0.93 8.18 -5.10
CA LYS A 57 -1.28 8.78 -3.83
C LYS A 57 -0.42 8.18 -2.73
N LYS A 58 -0.18 8.97 -1.70
CA LYS A 58 0.60 8.57 -0.55
C LYS A 58 -0.34 8.31 0.61
N ILE A 59 -0.24 7.11 1.18
CA ILE A 59 -0.96 6.74 2.40
C ILE A 59 0.06 6.65 3.53
N ARG A 60 -0.26 7.31 4.65
CA ARG A 60 0.49 7.16 5.91
C ARG A 60 -0.20 6.12 6.77
N VAL A 61 0.51 5.06 7.10
CA VAL A 61 0.05 4.03 8.03
C VAL A 61 0.91 4.09 9.28
N GLY A 62 0.50 4.90 10.25
CA GLY A 62 1.34 5.19 11.41
C GLY A 62 2.64 5.89 10.99
N GLU A 63 3.75 5.17 11.09
CA GLU A 63 5.09 5.61 10.67
C GLU A 63 5.44 5.26 9.21
N PHE A 64 4.74 4.29 8.62
CA PHE A 64 4.99 3.83 7.26
C PHE A 64 4.40 4.76 6.23
N ARG A 65 5.09 4.84 5.08
CA ARG A 65 4.67 5.62 3.92
C ARG A 65 4.52 4.66 2.77
N LEU A 66 3.29 4.45 2.34
CA LEU A 66 2.98 3.60 1.21
C LEU A 66 2.65 4.48 0.01
N SER A 67 3.22 4.13 -1.14
CA SER A 67 2.75 4.66 -2.41
C SER A 67 1.69 3.72 -2.94
N VAL A 68 0.54 4.26 -3.32
CA VAL A 68 -0.57 3.49 -3.88
C VAL A 68 -1.03 4.11 -5.18
N THR A 69 -1.55 3.28 -6.06
CA THR A 69 -2.22 3.72 -7.29
C THR A 69 -3.67 3.31 -7.23
N PHE A 70 -4.55 4.19 -7.66
CA PHE A 70 -5.98 3.94 -7.71
C PHE A 70 -6.41 3.83 -9.17
N ARG A 71 -6.88 2.65 -9.57
CA ARG A 71 -7.49 2.41 -10.88
C ARG A 71 -8.99 2.51 -10.76
N GLN A 72 -9.51 3.71 -10.99
CA GLN A 72 -10.96 3.96 -10.99
C GLN A 72 -11.70 3.17 -12.07
N ASP A 73 -11.02 2.80 -13.15
CA ASP A 73 -11.58 2.00 -14.26
C ASP A 73 -12.03 0.60 -13.82
N ASP A 74 -11.31 0.00 -12.86
CA ASP A 74 -11.48 -1.39 -12.40
C ASP A 74 -11.86 -1.46 -10.90
N GLY A 75 -11.99 -0.31 -10.22
CA GLY A 75 -12.19 -0.27 -8.76
C GLY A 75 -11.02 -0.87 -7.97
N ARG A 76 -9.79 -0.81 -8.48
CA ARG A 76 -8.62 -1.45 -7.86
C ARG A 76 -7.64 -0.47 -7.24
N LEU A 77 -7.27 -0.74 -6.00
CA LEU A 77 -6.16 -0.10 -5.29
C LEU A 77 -4.93 -1.00 -5.39
N VAL A 78 -3.89 -0.56 -6.09
CA VAL A 78 -2.62 -1.31 -6.15
C VAL A 78 -1.61 -0.64 -5.25
N VAL A 79 -1.10 -1.40 -4.27
CA VAL A 79 -0.05 -0.94 -3.37
C VAL A 79 1.30 -1.17 -4.02
N VAL A 80 2.05 -0.09 -4.16
CA VAL A 80 3.41 -0.08 -4.70
C VAL A 80 4.28 0.44 -3.56
N ALA A 81 4.72 -0.45 -2.67
CA ALA A 81 5.47 -0.01 -1.50
C ALA A 81 6.73 0.76 -1.93
N ASP A 82 6.97 1.89 -1.27
CA ASP A 82 8.19 2.68 -1.40
C ASP A 82 8.61 3.07 0.02
N GLN A 83 9.45 2.24 0.63
CA GLN A 83 10.10 2.56 1.90
C GLN A 83 11.22 3.58 1.68
N HIS A 84 10.89 4.87 1.65
CA HIS A 84 11.92 5.91 1.69
C HIS A 84 12.44 6.10 3.12
N GLY A 85 13.57 5.44 3.41
CA GLY A 85 14.47 5.86 4.48
C GLY A 85 15.23 4.79 5.25
N ASP A 86 15.64 3.66 4.65
CA ASP A 86 16.85 2.99 5.15
C ASP A 86 17.73 2.54 3.98
N VAL A 87 18.97 2.98 4.01
CA VAL A 87 20.02 2.49 3.13
C VAL A 87 20.11 0.98 3.35
N ARG A 88 19.76 0.18 2.33
CA ARG A 88 20.17 -1.23 2.27
C ARG A 88 21.71 -1.28 2.25
N GLY A 89 22.31 -1.21 3.43
CA GLY A 89 23.68 -1.57 3.71
C GLY A 89 23.77 -3.09 3.73
N GLU A 90 24.29 -3.63 2.63
CA GLU A 90 25.15 -4.82 2.53
C GLU A 90 25.01 -5.95 3.58
N VAL A 91 24.55 -7.13 3.16
CA VAL A 91 25.25 -8.39 3.44
C VAL A 91 25.11 -9.35 2.25
N GLY A 92 26.26 -9.83 1.77
CA GLY A 92 26.38 -10.64 0.57
C GLY A 92 25.57 -11.93 0.61
N ARG A 93 24.91 -12.23 -0.52
CA ARG A 93 24.57 -13.60 -0.90
C ARG A 93 25.85 -14.34 -1.26
N GLY A 94 26.46 -14.94 -0.24
CA GLY A 94 27.34 -16.09 -0.35
C GLY A 94 26.63 -17.34 0.20
N LEU A 95 26.91 -18.47 -0.45
CA LEU A 95 26.42 -19.85 -0.25
C LEU A 95 25.04 -20.17 -0.87
N VAL A 96 24.91 -21.17 -1.75
CA VAL A 96 25.75 -22.34 -2.10
C VAL A 96 25.86 -22.57 -3.60
#